data_AF-A0A7W1JG74-F1
#
_entry.id   AF-A0A7W1JG74-F1
#
_cell.length_a   1.000
_cell.length_b   1.000
_cell.length_c   1.000
_cell.angle_alpha   90.00
_cell.angle_beta   90.00
_cell.angle_gamma   90.00
#
_symmetry.space_group_name_H-M   'P 1'
#
loop_
_entity.id
_entity.type
_entity.pdbx_description
1 polymer ?
#
loop_
_entity_poly.entity_id
_entity_poly.type
_entity_poly.pdbx_seq_one_letter_code
_entity_poly.pdbx_strand_id
1 'polypeptide(L)'
;MQDDQLAADETRRAGQHAAIKSEVEGDVNAEIAARANRTTPTEARQMEQVAGEFRGKAINEVAETELAVERSRGMARISQVVDYIFYVVYALLALRLILALLAARRSAGFVQFIHTITDPLYAPFRGIVGSPTIDGGFTLALPIIIAIVVYALLHAGINGLLRLFAHRKTAI
;
A
#
# COMPACT_ATOMS: atom_id res chain seq x y z
N MET A 1 -60.48 5.81 -16.23
CA MET A 1 -60.76 6.87 -17.25
C MET A 1 -59.85 8.08 -17.10
N GLN A 2 -59.40 8.49 -15.91
CA GLN A 2 -58.42 9.58 -15.74
C GLN A 2 -56.97 9.15 -16.07
N ASP A 3 -56.61 7.88 -15.80
CA ASP A 3 -55.25 7.37 -16.04
C ASP A 3 -54.89 7.26 -17.53
N ASP A 4 -55.85 6.88 -18.39
CA ASP A 4 -55.65 6.83 -19.85
C ASP A 4 -55.44 8.22 -20.47
N GLN A 5 -56.04 9.25 -19.87
CA GLN A 5 -55.87 10.65 -20.31
C GLN A 5 -54.49 11.19 -19.96
N LEU A 6 -53.95 10.83 -18.79
CA LEU A 6 -52.58 11.19 -18.40
C LEU A 6 -51.54 10.51 -19.30
N ALA A 7 -51.68 9.20 -19.54
CA ALA A 7 -50.76 8.46 -20.40
C ALA A 7 -50.72 9.03 -21.84
N ALA A 8 -51.88 9.44 -22.37
CA ALA A 8 -51.98 10.07 -23.67
C ALA A 8 -51.40 11.50 -23.73
N ASP A 9 -51.40 12.24 -22.61
CA ASP A 9 -50.77 13.58 -22.52
C ASP A 9 -49.25 13.49 -22.36
N GLU A 10 -48.75 12.53 -21.57
CA GLU A 10 -47.31 12.28 -21.40
C GLU A 10 -46.64 11.86 -22.70
N THR A 11 -47.29 10.99 -23.48
CA THR A 11 -46.76 10.55 -24.78
C THR A 11 -46.67 11.72 -25.78
N ARG A 12 -47.64 12.66 -25.73
CA ARG A 12 -47.60 13.89 -26.52
C ARG A 12 -46.45 14.81 -26.11
N ARG A 13 -46.21 14.99 -24.81
CA ARG A 13 -45.09 15.81 -24.29
C ARG A 13 -43.73 15.18 -24.63
N ALA A 14 -43.59 13.86 -24.46
CA ALA A 14 -42.35 13.16 -24.81
C ALA A 14 -41.99 13.32 -26.30
N GLY A 15 -42.99 13.25 -27.19
CA GLY A 15 -42.81 13.51 -28.62
C GLY A 15 -42.38 14.95 -28.92
N GLN A 16 -42.96 15.94 -28.23
CA GLN A 16 -42.58 17.35 -28.38
C GLN A 16 -41.15 17.62 -27.90
N HIS A 17 -40.74 17.07 -26.76
CA HIS A 17 -39.38 17.23 -26.25
C HIS A 17 -38.33 16.58 -27.17
N ALA A 18 -38.65 15.42 -27.76
CA ALA A 18 -37.77 14.77 -28.73
C ALA A 18 -37.61 15.60 -30.01
N ALA A 19 -38.69 16.20 -30.50
CA ALA A 19 -38.66 17.09 -31.67
C ALA A 19 -37.81 18.34 -31.41
N ILE A 20 -38.04 19.03 -30.29
CA ILE A 20 -37.28 20.22 -29.88
C ILE A 20 -35.80 19.88 -29.71
N LYS A 21 -35.48 18.73 -29.10
CA LYS A 21 -34.10 18.30 -28.92
C LYS A 21 -33.40 18.07 -30.27
N SER A 22 -34.07 17.39 -31.21
CA SER A 22 -33.52 17.15 -32.54
C SER A 22 -33.31 18.45 -33.33
N GLU A 23 -34.20 19.42 -33.17
CA GLU A 23 -34.09 20.75 -33.77
C GLU A 23 -32.90 21.51 -33.20
N VAL A 24 -32.77 21.57 -31.87
CA VAL A 24 -31.65 22.21 -31.18
C VAL A 24 -30.32 21.53 -31.52
N GLU A 25 -30.27 20.20 -31.56
CA GLU A 25 -29.07 19.46 -31.98
C GLU A 25 -28.68 19.79 -33.44
N GLY A 26 -29.66 19.89 -34.34
CA GLY A 26 -29.44 20.30 -35.72
C GLY A 26 -28.88 21.72 -35.83
N ASP A 27 -29.49 22.68 -35.12
CA ASP A 27 -29.08 24.07 -35.10
C ASP A 27 -27.70 24.27 -34.47
N VAL A 28 -27.43 23.63 -33.33
CA VAL A 28 -26.12 23.68 -32.67
C VAL A 28 -25.06 23.06 -33.56
N ASN A 29 -25.34 21.93 -34.22
CA ASN A 29 -24.38 21.30 -35.12
C ASN A 29 -24.12 22.16 -36.38
N ALA A 30 -25.15 22.79 -36.94
CA ALA A 30 -25.02 23.73 -38.05
C ALA A 30 -24.23 25.00 -37.64
N GLU A 31 -24.47 25.51 -36.43
CA GLU A 31 -23.75 26.64 -35.85
C GLU A 31 -22.27 26.28 -35.60
N ILE A 32 -21.99 25.11 -35.04
CA ILE A 32 -20.62 24.60 -34.85
C ILE A 32 -19.90 24.47 -36.19
N ALA A 33 -20.56 23.93 -37.22
CA ALA A 33 -19.98 23.82 -38.56
C ALA A 33 -19.71 25.19 -39.19
N ALA A 34 -20.61 26.16 -38.99
CA ALA A 34 -20.43 27.53 -39.47
C ALA A 34 -19.31 28.28 -38.72
N ARG A 35 -19.17 28.04 -37.40
CA ARG A 35 -18.09 28.60 -36.57
C ARG A 35 -16.73 27.98 -36.88
N ALA A 36 -16.66 26.68 -37.16
CA ALA A 36 -15.42 26.00 -37.55
C ALA A 36 -14.84 26.56 -38.87
N ASN A 37 -15.70 27.04 -39.77
CA ASN A 37 -15.27 27.67 -41.01
C ASN A 37 -14.88 29.15 -40.84
N ARG A 38 -15.13 29.73 -39.65
CA ARG A 38 -14.78 31.11 -39.29
C ARG A 38 -13.65 31.21 -38.27
N THR A 39 -13.04 30.08 -37.88
CA THR A 39 -11.95 30.06 -36.88
C THR A 39 -10.87 31.03 -37.32
N THR A 40 -10.79 32.15 -36.60
CA THR A 40 -9.83 33.19 -36.93
C THR A 40 -8.43 32.69 -36.59
N PRO A 41 -7.37 33.14 -37.27
CA PRO A 41 -5.98 32.77 -36.93
C PRO A 41 -5.63 33.04 -35.46
N THR A 42 -6.35 33.93 -34.80
CA THR A 42 -6.30 34.25 -33.37
C THR A 42 -6.85 33.14 -32.46
N GLU A 43 -7.99 32.55 -32.80
CA GLU A 43 -8.61 31.46 -32.02
C GLU A 43 -7.79 30.17 -32.11
N ALA A 44 -7.23 29.88 -33.29
CA ALA A 44 -6.32 28.74 -33.47
C ALA A 44 -5.09 28.83 -32.55
N ARG A 45 -4.51 30.03 -32.40
CA ARG A 45 -3.38 30.28 -31.47
C ARG A 45 -3.81 30.13 -30.01
N GLN A 46 -5.01 30.55 -29.67
CA GLN A 46 -5.53 30.45 -28.30
C GLN A 46 -5.80 28.99 -27.91
N MET A 47 -6.35 28.19 -28.83
CA MET A 47 -6.49 26.74 -28.66
C MET A 47 -5.13 26.05 -28.50
N GLU A 48 -4.13 26.46 -29.27
CA GLU A 48 -2.77 25.91 -29.16
C GLU A 48 -2.10 26.27 -27.81
N GLN A 49 -2.33 27.49 -27.30
CA GLN A 49 -1.88 27.91 -25.97
C GLN A 49 -2.54 27.09 -24.86
N VAL A 50 -3.86 26.91 -24.92
CA VAL A 50 -4.63 26.13 -23.94
C VAL A 50 -4.21 24.65 -23.98
N ALA A 51 -4.05 24.07 -25.17
CA ALA A 51 -3.54 22.71 -25.34
C ALA A 51 -2.11 22.55 -24.79
N GLY A 52 -1.26 23.56 -24.99
CA GLY A 52 0.09 23.62 -24.42
C GLY A 52 0.10 23.66 -22.90
N GLU A 53 -0.81 24.42 -22.29
CA GLU A 53 -0.97 24.51 -20.82
C GLU A 53 -1.45 23.19 -20.22
N PHE A 54 -2.48 22.57 -20.80
CA PHE A 54 -2.97 21.26 -20.36
C PHE A 54 -1.91 20.17 -20.52
N ARG A 55 -1.13 20.20 -21.60
CA ARG A 55 0.00 19.30 -21.80
C ARG A 55 1.07 19.54 -20.73
N GLY A 56 1.43 20.78 -20.45
CA GLY A 56 2.39 21.13 -19.40
C GLY A 56 1.94 20.65 -18.02
N LYS A 57 0.66 20.84 -17.70
CA LYS A 57 0.05 20.39 -16.44
C LYS A 57 0.03 18.87 -16.32
N ALA A 58 -0.34 18.16 -17.38
CA ALA A 58 -0.33 16.70 -17.42
C ALA A 58 1.09 16.13 -17.30
N ILE A 59 2.09 16.76 -17.93
CA ILE A 59 3.49 16.35 -17.80
C ILE A 59 3.99 16.59 -16.36
N ASN A 60 3.63 17.72 -15.75
CA ASN A 60 4.02 18.03 -14.37
C ASN A 60 3.36 17.09 -13.35
N GLU A 61 2.08 16.78 -13.54
CA GLU A 61 1.35 15.83 -12.69
C GLU A 61 1.93 14.41 -12.77
N VAL A 62 2.28 13.94 -13.98
CA VAL A 62 2.95 12.64 -14.16
C VAL A 62 4.34 12.65 -13.52
N ALA A 63 5.12 13.72 -13.67
CA ALA A 63 6.44 13.84 -13.06
C ALA A 63 6.39 13.90 -11.52
N GLU A 64 5.43 14.63 -10.95
CA GLU A 64 5.19 14.63 -9.50
C GLU A 64 4.74 13.26 -8.99
N THR A 65 3.89 12.57 -9.75
CA THR A 65 3.41 11.23 -9.41
C THR A 65 4.56 10.22 -9.44
N GLU A 66 5.44 10.25 -10.45
CA GLU A 66 6.59 9.36 -10.54
C GLU A 66 7.61 9.61 -9.41
N LEU A 67 7.89 10.87 -9.06
CA LEU A 67 8.80 11.20 -7.96
C LEU A 67 8.22 10.83 -6.57
N ALA A 68 6.90 10.97 -6.39
CA ALA A 68 6.20 10.53 -5.18
C ALA A 68 6.16 8.99 -5.09
N VAL A 69 6.00 8.30 -6.22
CA VAL A 69 6.01 6.82 -6.30
C VAL A 69 7.42 6.26 -6.08
N GLU A 70 8.48 6.88 -6.59
CA GLU A 70 9.86 6.41 -6.35
C GLU A 70 10.31 6.59 -4.90
N ARG A 71 10.06 7.75 -4.29
CA ARG A 71 10.42 7.99 -2.87
C ARG A 71 9.61 7.11 -1.91
N SER A 72 8.33 6.86 -2.21
CA SER A 72 7.51 5.94 -1.40
C SER A 72 7.93 4.48 -1.58
N ARG A 73 8.33 4.05 -2.79
CA ARG A 73 8.82 2.67 -3.04
C ARG A 73 10.16 2.38 -2.38
N GLY A 74 11.09 3.34 -2.34
CA GLY A 74 12.39 3.16 -1.71
C GLY A 74 12.30 2.95 -0.18
N MET A 75 11.51 3.78 0.51
CA MET A 75 11.31 3.66 1.95
C MET A 75 10.45 2.45 2.35
N ALA A 76 9.44 2.11 1.55
CA ALA A 76 8.63 0.91 1.75
C ALA A 76 9.48 -0.37 1.64
N ARG A 77 10.42 -0.42 0.69
CA ARG A 77 11.30 -1.59 0.52
C ARG A 77 12.25 -1.78 1.71
N ILE A 78 12.76 -0.69 2.31
CA ILE A 78 13.62 -0.79 3.50
C ILE A 78 12.83 -1.35 4.69
N SER A 79 11.62 -0.85 4.93
CA SER A 79 10.74 -1.40 5.99
C SER A 79 10.49 -2.88 5.77
N GLN A 80 10.16 -3.28 4.53
CA GLN A 80 9.88 -4.67 4.20
C GLN A 80 11.08 -5.60 4.42
N VAL A 81 12.29 -5.14 4.11
CA VAL A 81 13.52 -5.90 4.37
C VAL A 81 13.77 -6.05 5.87
N VAL A 82 13.60 -4.98 6.65
CA VAL A 82 13.73 -5.02 8.11
C VAL A 82 12.71 -5.97 8.72
N ASP A 83 11.45 -5.88 8.31
CA ASP A 83 10.37 -6.76 8.76
C ASP A 83 10.69 -8.22 8.45
N TYR A 84 11.19 -8.50 7.24
CA TYR A 84 11.60 -9.84 6.85
C TYR A 84 12.74 -10.39 7.73
N ILE A 85 13.75 -9.57 8.05
CA ILE A 85 14.83 -9.97 8.96
C ILE A 85 14.27 -10.34 10.34
N PHE A 86 13.35 -9.54 10.88
CA PHE A 86 12.69 -9.85 12.16
C PHE A 86 11.91 -11.17 12.09
N TYR A 87 11.16 -11.42 11.02
CA TYR A 87 10.47 -12.69 10.82
C TYR A 87 11.43 -13.89 10.78
N VAL A 88 12.58 -13.76 10.13
CA VAL A 88 13.61 -14.80 10.13
C VAL A 88 14.16 -15.03 11.54
N VAL A 89 14.44 -13.96 12.30
CA VAL A 89 14.89 -14.07 13.70
C VAL A 89 13.84 -14.79 14.56
N TYR A 90 12.55 -14.44 14.42
CA TYR A 90 11.49 -15.14 15.15
C TYR A 90 11.40 -16.62 14.78
N ALA A 91 11.49 -16.95 13.49
CA ALA A 91 11.44 -18.33 13.03
C ALA A 91 12.59 -19.15 13.64
N LEU A 92 13.81 -18.60 13.66
CA LEU A 92 14.98 -19.26 14.24
C LEU A 92 14.86 -19.45 15.76
N LEU A 93 14.39 -18.43 16.50
CA LEU A 93 14.17 -18.52 17.95
C LEU A 93 13.03 -19.48 18.30
N ALA A 94 11.93 -19.45 17.53
CA ALA A 94 10.81 -20.37 17.69
C ALA A 94 11.25 -21.81 17.41
N LEU A 95 12.03 -22.03 16.35
CA LEU A 95 12.59 -23.35 16.06
C LEU A 95 13.50 -23.84 17.18
N ARG A 96 14.35 -22.96 17.73
CA ARG A 96 15.17 -23.28 18.91
C ARG A 96 14.30 -23.65 20.13
N LEU A 97 13.22 -22.92 20.37
CA LEU A 97 12.25 -23.20 21.45
C LEU A 97 11.60 -24.57 21.26
N ILE A 98 11.12 -24.86 20.04
CA ILE A 98 10.52 -26.14 19.68
C ILE A 98 11.52 -27.28 19.92
N LEU A 99 12.75 -27.16 19.41
CA LEU A 99 13.80 -28.16 19.63
C LEU A 99 14.11 -28.38 21.12
N ALA A 100 14.10 -27.31 21.94
CA ALA A 100 14.28 -27.41 23.38
C ALA A 100 13.09 -28.11 24.07
N LEU A 101 11.86 -27.85 23.62
CA LEU A 101 10.64 -28.50 24.11
C LEU A 101 10.56 -29.97 23.70
N LEU A 102 11.13 -30.35 22.56
CA LEU A 102 11.23 -31.74 22.10
C LEU A 102 12.36 -32.53 22.77
N ALA A 103 13.09 -31.92 23.71
CA ALA A 103 14.31 -32.49 24.30
C ALA A 103 15.29 -32.99 23.21
N ALA A 104 15.38 -32.25 22.10
CA ALA A 104 16.14 -32.68 20.93
C ALA A 104 17.62 -32.88 21.28
N ARG A 105 18.19 -33.98 20.78
CA ARG A 105 19.57 -34.35 21.10
C ARG A 105 20.54 -33.32 20.51
N ARG A 106 21.30 -32.64 21.37
CA ARG A 106 22.27 -31.60 20.97
C ARG A 106 23.36 -32.10 19.99
N SER A 107 23.57 -33.41 19.91
CA SER A 107 24.49 -34.04 18.97
C SER A 107 23.96 -34.10 17.53
N ALA A 108 22.68 -33.77 17.29
CA ALA A 108 22.14 -33.70 15.94
C ALA A 108 22.68 -32.45 15.22
N GLY A 109 23.25 -32.63 14.02
CA GLY A 109 23.86 -31.53 13.27
C GLY A 109 22.92 -30.35 13.01
N PHE A 110 21.62 -30.62 12.78
CA PHE A 110 20.61 -29.59 12.63
C PHE A 110 20.40 -28.76 13.92
N VAL A 111 20.36 -29.42 15.08
CA VAL A 111 20.23 -28.74 16.39
C VAL A 111 21.44 -27.86 16.64
N GLN A 112 22.65 -28.37 16.36
CA GLN A 112 23.89 -27.61 16.49
C GLN A 112 23.95 -26.39 15.56
N PHE A 113 23.49 -26.53 14.32
CA PHE A 113 23.39 -25.42 13.37
C PHE A 113 22.47 -24.30 13.88
N ILE A 114 21.25 -24.64 14.33
CA ILE A 114 20.32 -23.67 14.88
C ILE A 114 20.88 -22.99 16.12
N HIS A 115 21.48 -23.76 17.05
CA HIS A 115 22.14 -23.19 18.22
C HIS A 115 23.27 -22.22 17.84
N THR A 116 24.08 -22.55 16.83
CA THR A 116 25.20 -21.70 16.40
C THR A 116 24.73 -20.35 15.86
N ILE A 117 23.71 -20.34 15.01
CA ILE A 117 23.17 -19.10 14.41
C ILE A 117 22.42 -18.27 15.46
N THR A 118 21.66 -18.91 16.34
CA THR A 118 20.84 -18.21 17.33
C THR A 118 21.60 -17.84 18.60
N ASP A 119 22.82 -18.35 18.80
CA ASP A 119 23.59 -18.09 20.02
C ASP A 119 23.97 -16.62 20.23
N PRO A 120 24.41 -15.85 19.23
CA PRO A 120 24.64 -14.41 19.38
C PRO A 120 23.37 -13.64 19.78
N LEU A 121 22.23 -14.01 19.19
CA LEU A 121 20.92 -13.41 19.47
C LEU A 121 20.40 -13.78 20.87
N TYR A 122 20.79 -14.94 21.37
CA TYR A 122 20.38 -15.50 22.66
C TYR A 122 21.34 -15.16 23.81
N ALA A 123 22.62 -14.95 23.52
CA ALA A 123 23.68 -14.67 24.49
C ALA A 123 23.32 -13.60 25.54
N PRO A 124 22.74 -12.43 25.19
CA PRO A 124 22.40 -11.42 26.20
C PRO A 124 21.27 -11.86 27.14
N PHE A 125 20.41 -12.79 26.72
CA PHE A 125 19.29 -13.30 27.54
C PHE A 125 19.68 -14.53 28.37
N ARG A 126 20.87 -15.10 28.10
CA ARG A 126 21.38 -16.28 28.79
C ARG A 126 21.68 -15.93 30.26
N GLY A 127 20.87 -16.46 31.18
CA GLY A 127 21.07 -16.30 32.62
C GLY A 127 20.31 -15.14 33.27
N ILE A 128 19.52 -14.36 32.52
CA ILE A 128 18.63 -13.32 33.10
C ILE A 128 17.52 -13.93 33.96
N VAL A 129 17.05 -15.12 33.58
CA VAL A 129 16.08 -15.92 34.34
C VAL A 129 16.59 -17.35 34.45
N GLY A 130 16.45 -17.93 35.64
CA GLY A 130 16.69 -19.35 35.86
C GLY A 130 15.85 -20.17 34.88
N SER A 131 16.47 -21.10 34.16
CA SER A 131 15.77 -22.09 33.35
C SER A 131 15.64 -23.37 34.18
N PRO A 132 14.48 -23.64 34.81
CA PRO A 132 14.28 -24.91 35.47
C PRO A 132 14.32 -26.02 34.43
N THR A 133 15.34 -26.86 34.49
CA THR A 133 15.41 -28.14 33.80
C THR A 133 14.55 -29.13 34.59
N ILE A 134 13.52 -29.66 33.96
CA ILE A 134 12.67 -30.70 34.55
C ILE A 134 13.32 -32.05 34.25
N ASP A 135 13.33 -32.96 35.24
CA ASP A 135 13.83 -34.32 35.06
C ASP A 135 13.15 -35.00 33.86
N GLY A 136 13.95 -35.40 32.88
CA GLY A 136 13.48 -35.87 31.57
C GLY A 136 14.04 -35.11 30.36
N GLY A 137 14.87 -34.07 30.57
CA GLY A 137 15.56 -33.35 29.50
C GLY A 137 14.77 -32.19 28.88
N PHE A 138 13.54 -31.96 29.37
CA PHE A 138 12.72 -30.82 29.01
C PHE A 138 13.23 -29.56 29.73
N THR A 139 13.83 -28.65 28.97
CA THR A 139 14.24 -27.35 29.50
C THR A 139 13.16 -26.35 29.16
N LEU A 140 12.41 -25.86 30.17
CA LEU A 140 11.56 -24.69 29.99
C LEU A 140 12.48 -23.50 29.76
N ALA A 141 12.70 -23.19 28.49
CA ALA A 141 13.56 -22.11 28.07
C ALA A 141 12.82 -20.77 28.18
N LEU A 142 12.44 -20.39 29.40
CA LEU A 142 11.94 -19.05 29.73
C LEU A 142 12.80 -17.93 29.10
N PRO A 143 14.14 -18.03 29.04
CA PRO A 143 14.95 -17.03 28.36
C PRO A 143 14.68 -16.92 26.84
N ILE A 144 14.27 -18.00 26.17
CA ILE A 144 13.92 -17.96 24.73
C ILE A 144 12.58 -17.25 24.53
N ILE A 145 11.61 -17.48 25.41
CA ILE A 145 10.32 -16.77 25.37
C ILE A 145 10.54 -15.27 25.55
N ILE A 146 11.37 -14.88 26.51
CA ILE A 146 11.75 -13.47 26.72
C ILE A 146 12.46 -12.91 25.50
N ALA A 147 13.40 -13.66 24.89
CA ALA A 147 14.05 -13.23 23.67
C ALA A 147 13.02 -12.90 22.58
N ILE A 148 12.03 -13.78 22.35
CA ILE A 148 10.95 -13.53 21.37
C ILE A 148 10.18 -12.25 21.70
N VAL A 149 9.80 -12.05 22.96
CA VAL A 149 9.06 -10.85 23.40
C VAL A 149 9.89 -9.58 23.20
N VAL A 150 11.17 -9.60 23.56
CA VAL A 150 12.06 -8.43 23.41
C VAL A 150 12.28 -8.09 21.93
N TYR A 151 12.49 -9.09 21.08
CA TYR A 151 12.59 -8.84 19.64
C TYR A 151 11.27 -8.33 19.05
N ALA A 152 10.11 -8.79 19.54
CA ALA A 152 8.79 -8.26 19.15
C ALA A 152 8.63 -6.77 19.49
N LEU A 153 9.07 -6.37 20.68
CA LEU A 153 9.06 -4.96 21.09
C LEU A 153 10.04 -4.12 20.25
N LEU A 154 11.24 -4.64 19.97
CA LEU A 154 12.20 -3.99 19.09
C LEU A 154 11.65 -3.79 17.67
N HIS A 155 11.01 -4.82 17.11
CA HIS A 155 10.40 -4.76 15.79
C HIS A 155 9.27 -3.73 15.73
N ALA A 156 8.39 -3.71 16.74
CA ALA A 156 7.33 -2.71 16.85
C ALA A 156 7.91 -1.28 16.97
N GLY A 157 8.97 -1.10 17.77
CA GLY A 157 9.66 0.17 17.93
C GLY A 157 10.31 0.66 16.62
N ILE A 158 10.99 -0.24 15.90
CA ILE A 158 11.61 0.10 14.61
C ILE A 158 10.56 0.40 13.55
N ASN A 159 9.51 -0.40 13.43
CA ASN A 159 8.43 -0.15 12.49
C ASN A 159 7.71 1.17 12.82
N GLY A 160 7.46 1.45 14.11
CA GLY A 160 6.91 2.73 14.57
C GLY A 160 7.81 3.91 14.21
N LEU A 161 9.14 3.77 14.38
CA LEU A 161 10.12 4.79 14.04
C LEU A 161 10.19 5.02 12.52
N LEU A 162 10.25 3.95 11.73
CA LEU A 162 10.21 4.01 10.26
C LEU A 162 8.93 4.72 9.77
N ARG A 163 7.78 4.40 10.37
CA ARG A 163 6.50 5.05 10.07
C ARG A 163 6.51 6.54 10.43
N LEU A 164 7.09 6.91 11.57
CA LEU A 164 7.21 8.31 11.99
C LEU A 164 8.07 9.12 11.00
N PHE A 165 9.20 8.57 10.57
CA PHE A 165 10.06 9.21 9.57
C PHE A 165 9.41 9.29 8.19
N ALA A 166 8.56 8.32 7.82
CA ALA A 166 7.80 8.34 6.58
C ALA A 166 6.72 9.44 6.58
N HIS A 167 5.94 9.59 7.66
CA HIS A 167 4.90 10.63 7.76
C HIS A 167 5.46 12.05 7.82
N ARG A 168 6.65 12.27 8.38
CA ARG A 168 7.23 13.62 8.45
C ARG A 168 7.59 14.19 7.07
N LYS A 169 7.70 13.35 6.03
CA LYS A 169 8.02 13.77 4.66
C LYS A 169 6.80 14.12 3.82
N THR A 170 5.57 13.87 4.29
CA THR A 170 4.33 14.15 3.55
C THR A 170 3.65 15.46 3.96
N ALA A 171 4.30 16.29 4.79
CA ALA A 171 3.88 17.65 5.05
C ALA A 171 4.73 18.61 4.21
N ILE A 172 4.30 18.86 2.98
CA ILE A 172 4.68 20.03 2.16
C ILE A 172 3.38 20.57 1.59
#